data_AF-A0A8V0ZX65-F1
#
_entry.id   AF-A0A8V0ZX65-F1
#
_cell.length_a   1.000
_cell.length_b   1.000
_cell.length_c   1.000
_cell.angle_alpha   90.00
_cell.angle_beta   90.00
_cell.angle_gamma   90.00
#
_symmetry.space_group_name_H-M   'P 1'
#
loop_
_entity.id
_entity.type
_entity.pdbx_description
1 polymer ?
#
loop_
_entity_poly.entity_id
_entity_poly.type
_entity_poly.pdbx_seq_one_letter_code
_entity_poly.pdbx_strand_id
1 'polypeptide(L)'
;MRWLNDEQIPAFPFLLFILVLRWFIPPSQEKDSVGFLAVLIRAFRFVLGVSSPYRCWGGGGRGRLSLCPSGALCSSTTLREQGQEIHAAMPLLHLHLCFTSVLCWLAHESSSLVLPNATELLSPPSSTRTGPAPGAGMPRSRRRRYLSPRDMNAILDYHNQVRAQVSPPAANMEYMVWDERLARVAEAWAARCVWEHGPPQLMKYVGQNLSIHSGRYRSVVDMVRSWHHEQQHYSFPHPRECNPRCPSKCSGSVCSHYTQMVWASSNRLGCALQACSNVHVWGSTWRRAVLLVCNYAIKGNWIGEAPYKMGRPCSACPPAYGGVCSNNMCFTGLKSNQVSWF
;
A
#
# COMPACT_ATOMS: atom_id res chain seq x y z
N MET A 1 -45.22 -36.58 -20.43
CA MET A 1 -44.03 -35.72 -20.30
C MET A 1 -43.79 -35.13 -21.68
N ARG A 2 -44.36 -34.02 -22.16
CA ARG A 2 -44.61 -32.64 -21.67
C ARG A 2 -43.35 -31.85 -21.29
N TRP A 3 -43.30 -30.65 -21.90
CA TRP A 3 -42.39 -29.49 -21.81
C TRP A 3 -41.27 -29.44 -22.89
N LEU A 4 -40.90 -28.32 -23.53
CA LEU A 4 -41.33 -26.90 -23.49
C LEU A 4 -40.68 -26.10 -24.65
N ASN A 5 -41.42 -25.09 -25.14
CA ASN A 5 -41.03 -23.75 -25.63
C ASN A 5 -40.20 -23.55 -26.91
N ASP A 6 -40.64 -22.77 -27.91
CA ASP A 6 -40.97 -21.31 -27.96
C ASP A 6 -39.79 -20.39 -27.57
N GLU A 7 -39.17 -19.76 -28.57
CA GLU A 7 -38.61 -18.41 -28.42
C GLU A 7 -39.09 -17.53 -29.57
N GLN A 8 -40.25 -16.94 -29.32
CA GLN A 8 -40.80 -15.80 -30.01
C GLN A 8 -39.97 -14.57 -29.59
N ILE A 9 -39.22 -13.96 -30.52
CA ILE A 9 -38.56 -12.68 -30.26
C ILE A 9 -39.64 -11.63 -29.99
N PRO A 10 -39.67 -10.97 -28.82
CA PRO A 10 -40.68 -9.96 -28.53
C PRO A 10 -40.33 -8.67 -29.28
N ALA A 11 -41.25 -8.16 -30.09
CA ALA A 11 -41.17 -6.86 -30.76
C ALA A 11 -41.25 -5.65 -29.78
N PHE A 12 -41.05 -5.86 -28.48
CA PHE A 12 -41.17 -4.86 -27.43
C PHE A 12 -39.97 -3.91 -27.23
N PRO A 13 -38.69 -4.28 -27.48
CA PRO A 13 -37.58 -3.36 -27.26
C PRO A 13 -37.46 -2.29 -28.35
N PHE A 14 -37.98 -2.56 -29.55
CA PHE A 14 -37.89 -1.62 -30.68
C PHE A 14 -38.90 -0.46 -30.58
N LEU A 15 -40.12 -0.73 -30.11
CA LEU A 15 -41.11 0.32 -29.88
C LEU A 15 -40.75 1.21 -28.67
N LEU A 16 -40.18 0.62 -27.61
CA LEU A 16 -39.80 1.37 -26.41
C LEU A 16 -38.63 2.33 -26.69
N PHE A 17 -37.67 1.92 -27.53
CA PHE A 17 -36.54 2.76 -27.94
C PHE A 17 -36.97 3.97 -28.80
N ILE A 18 -37.95 3.79 -29.70
CA ILE A 18 -38.49 4.86 -30.54
C ILE A 18 -39.36 5.82 -29.72
N LEU A 19 -40.11 5.32 -28.73
CA LEU A 19 -40.97 6.15 -27.87
C LEU A 19 -40.15 7.00 -26.86
N VAL A 20 -39.03 6.49 -26.36
CA VAL A 20 -38.13 7.23 -25.45
C VAL A 20 -37.40 8.36 -26.18
N LEU A 21 -36.98 8.14 -27.43
CA LEU A 21 -36.33 9.19 -28.23
C LEU A 21 -37.27 10.36 -28.58
N ARG A 22 -38.58 10.12 -28.67
CA ARG A 22 -39.58 11.15 -28.99
C ARG A 22 -39.90 12.06 -27.80
N TRP A 23 -39.52 11.67 -26.58
CA TRP A 23 -39.76 12.43 -25.35
C TRP A 23 -38.63 13.40 -24.98
N PHE A 24 -37.43 13.21 -25.52
CA PHE A 24 -36.24 14.00 -25.21
C PHE A 24 -35.87 15.07 -26.26
N ILE A 25 -36.64 15.18 -27.36
CA ILE A 25 -36.37 16.15 -28.43
C ILE A 25 -37.45 17.24 -28.40
N PRO A 26 -37.14 18.49 -28.00
CA PRO A 26 -38.08 19.59 -28.09
C PRO A 26 -38.40 19.92 -29.57
N PRO A 27 -39.62 20.41 -29.89
CA PRO A 27 -40.12 20.56 -31.26
C PRO A 27 -39.35 21.58 -32.14
N SER A 28 -38.31 22.22 -31.61
CA SER A 28 -37.49 23.21 -32.32
C SER A 28 -36.28 22.63 -33.07
N GLN A 29 -36.05 21.31 -33.07
CA GLN A 29 -34.84 20.69 -33.64
C GLN A 29 -35.12 19.43 -34.50
N GLU A 30 -36.29 19.37 -35.14
CA GLU A 30 -36.71 18.19 -35.91
C GLU A 30 -35.95 18.01 -37.25
N LYS A 31 -35.35 19.08 -37.80
CA LYS A 31 -34.68 19.05 -39.12
C LYS A 31 -33.27 18.47 -39.11
N ASP A 32 -32.56 18.48 -37.97
CA ASP A 32 -31.18 17.97 -37.86
C ASP A 32 -31.11 16.50 -37.38
N SER A 33 -32.25 15.94 -36.98
CA SER A 33 -32.34 14.60 -36.36
C SER A 33 -32.31 13.44 -37.38
N VAL A 34 -32.62 13.70 -38.65
CA VAL A 34 -32.67 12.67 -39.71
C VAL A 34 -31.25 12.23 -40.12
N GLY A 35 -30.28 13.15 -40.09
CA GLY A 35 -28.87 12.86 -40.35
C GLY A 35 -28.23 12.03 -39.23
N PHE A 36 -28.54 12.36 -37.97
CA PHE A 36 -27.99 11.69 -36.80
C PHE A 36 -28.50 10.24 -36.67
N LEU A 37 -29.76 10.01 -37.00
CA LEU A 37 -30.36 8.66 -37.00
C LEU A 37 -29.78 7.77 -38.11
N ALA A 38 -29.47 8.33 -39.28
CA ALA A 38 -28.83 7.58 -40.38
C ALA A 38 -27.37 7.18 -40.06
N VAL A 39 -26.64 8.01 -39.32
CA VAL A 39 -25.27 7.72 -38.84
C VAL A 39 -25.29 6.61 -37.78
N LEU A 40 -26.24 6.67 -36.84
CA LEU A 40 -26.42 5.63 -35.82
C LEU A 40 -26.81 4.27 -36.41
N ILE A 41 -27.70 4.25 -37.42
CA ILE A 41 -28.09 3.00 -38.11
C ILE A 41 -26.92 2.40 -38.92
N ARG A 42 -26.07 3.23 -39.55
CA ARG A 42 -24.86 2.76 -40.24
C ARG A 42 -23.80 2.23 -39.27
N ALA A 43 -23.61 2.90 -38.13
CA ALA A 43 -22.71 2.44 -37.07
C ALA A 43 -23.18 1.11 -36.46
N PHE A 44 -24.49 0.93 -36.25
CA PHE A 44 -25.05 -0.32 -35.74
C PHE A 44 -24.92 -1.50 -36.72
N ARG A 45 -25.05 -1.26 -38.04
CA ARG A 45 -24.85 -2.30 -39.06
C ARG A 45 -23.39 -2.74 -39.19
N PHE A 46 -22.43 -1.83 -38.95
CA PHE A 46 -21.01 -2.16 -38.96
C PHE A 46 -20.59 -3.01 -37.75
N VAL A 47 -21.18 -2.74 -36.57
CA VAL A 47 -20.92 -3.48 -35.31
C VAL A 47 -21.52 -4.89 -35.32
N LEU A 48 -22.61 -5.14 -36.05
CA LEU A 48 -23.28 -6.45 -36.12
C LEU A 48 -22.87 -7.34 -37.31
N GLY A 49 -21.85 -6.97 -38.09
CA GLY A 49 -21.21 -7.88 -39.05
C GLY A 49 -22.10 -8.43 -40.17
N VAL A 50 -23.16 -7.73 -40.59
CA VAL A 50 -24.02 -8.19 -41.70
C VAL A 50 -23.42 -7.74 -43.05
N SER A 51 -22.54 -8.57 -43.60
CA SER A 51 -22.17 -8.54 -45.03
C SER A 51 -22.66 -9.84 -45.69
N SER A 52 -23.53 -9.72 -46.69
CA SER A 52 -24.10 -10.84 -47.47
C SER A 52 -23.07 -11.49 -48.43
N PRO A 53 -23.29 -12.72 -48.93
CA PRO A 53 -22.25 -13.58 -49.47
C PRO A 53 -21.93 -13.29 -50.95
N TYR A 54 -20.64 -13.20 -51.28
CA TYR A 54 -20.19 -13.34 -52.67
C TYR A 54 -19.87 -14.81 -52.94
N ARG A 55 -20.66 -15.42 -53.85
CA ARG A 55 -20.34 -16.68 -54.52
C ARG A 55 -19.04 -16.52 -55.31
N CYS A 56 -18.17 -17.51 -55.27
CA CYS A 56 -17.25 -17.80 -56.38
C CYS A 56 -17.14 -19.31 -56.59
N TRP A 57 -17.09 -19.67 -57.88
CA TRP A 57 -17.26 -20.98 -58.49
C TRP A 57 -16.24 -22.05 -58.08
N GLY A 58 -16.71 -23.30 -58.07
CA GLY A 58 -15.84 -24.47 -58.20
C GLY A 58 -15.32 -24.60 -59.63
N GLY A 59 -14.00 -24.73 -59.77
CA GLY A 59 -13.31 -25.14 -60.98
C GLY A 59 -12.23 -26.15 -60.60
N GLY A 60 -12.33 -27.37 -61.12
CA GLY A 60 -11.44 -28.47 -60.80
C GLY A 60 -10.03 -28.33 -61.39
N GLY A 61 -9.07 -29.05 -60.81
CA GLY A 61 -7.74 -29.19 -61.42
C GLY A 61 -6.63 -29.59 -60.46
N ARG A 62 -6.31 -30.89 -60.46
CA ARG A 62 -5.00 -31.54 -60.24
C ARG A 62 -3.86 -30.71 -59.59
N GLY A 63 -3.48 -31.16 -58.39
CA GLY A 63 -2.11 -31.55 -58.04
C GLY A 63 -1.03 -30.48 -57.95
N ARG A 64 -0.45 -30.32 -56.75
CA ARG A 64 0.99 -30.50 -56.48
C ARG A 64 1.30 -30.29 -55.00
N LEU A 65 2.17 -31.17 -54.51
CA LEU A 65 2.80 -31.14 -53.19
C LEU A 65 3.73 -29.92 -53.03
N SER A 66 3.87 -29.44 -51.80
CA SER A 66 5.12 -28.84 -51.32
C SER A 66 5.33 -29.21 -49.85
N LEU A 67 6.55 -29.67 -49.55
CA LEU A 67 6.99 -30.31 -48.31
C LEU A 67 7.26 -29.30 -47.18
N CYS A 68 6.99 -29.71 -45.94
CA CYS A 68 7.58 -29.14 -44.72
C CYS A 68 8.77 -30.01 -44.26
N PRO A 69 9.94 -29.43 -43.91
CA PRO A 69 11.00 -30.14 -43.22
C PRO A 69 10.87 -29.90 -41.71
N SER A 70 10.46 -30.93 -40.96
CA SER A 70 10.80 -31.19 -39.55
C SER A 70 9.93 -32.35 -39.08
N GLY A 71 10.53 -33.51 -38.86
CA GLY A 71 9.82 -34.73 -38.49
C GLY A 71 9.11 -34.60 -37.14
N ALA A 72 7.79 -34.77 -37.16
CA ALA A 72 7.00 -35.27 -36.05
C ALA A 72 5.71 -35.88 -36.60
N LEU A 73 5.41 -37.13 -36.19
CA LEU A 73 4.17 -37.82 -36.52
C LEU A 73 2.97 -37.12 -35.87
N CYS A 74 1.93 -36.82 -36.65
CA CYS A 74 0.59 -36.57 -36.11
C CYS A 74 -0.27 -37.82 -36.29
N SER A 75 -0.41 -38.61 -35.22
CA SER A 75 -1.50 -39.57 -35.09
C SER A 75 -2.74 -38.83 -34.60
N SER A 76 -3.84 -39.04 -35.33
CA SER A 76 -5.18 -38.63 -34.98
C SER A 76 -5.64 -39.34 -33.70
N THR A 77 -5.90 -38.59 -32.64
CA THR A 77 -6.75 -39.07 -31.56
C THR A 77 -7.50 -37.89 -30.94
N THR A 78 -8.82 -38.02 -31.04
CA THR A 78 -9.87 -37.20 -30.45
C THR A 78 -9.60 -36.87 -28.98
N LEU A 79 -9.49 -35.58 -28.65
CA LEU A 79 -9.63 -35.08 -27.29
C LEU A 79 -10.73 -34.03 -27.22
N ARG A 80 -11.77 -34.47 -26.51
CA ARG A 80 -12.94 -33.82 -25.94
C ARG A 80 -12.68 -32.39 -25.44
N GLU A 81 -13.62 -31.51 -25.77
CA GLU A 81 -13.67 -30.09 -25.41
C GLU A 81 -13.63 -29.85 -23.88
N GLN A 82 -12.70 -29.01 -23.45
CA GLN A 82 -12.87 -28.11 -22.31
C GLN A 82 -12.41 -26.72 -22.77
N GLY A 83 -13.34 -25.94 -23.31
CA GLY A 83 -13.17 -24.54 -23.67
C GLY A 83 -13.84 -23.65 -22.63
N GLN A 84 -13.04 -23.03 -21.78
CA GLN A 84 -13.43 -21.99 -20.83
C GLN A 84 -13.89 -20.72 -21.56
N GLU A 85 -15.00 -20.14 -21.06
CA GLU A 85 -15.55 -18.84 -21.45
C GLU A 85 -14.53 -17.71 -21.24
N ILE A 86 -14.15 -17.02 -22.31
CA ILE A 86 -13.48 -15.71 -22.23
C ILE A 86 -14.04 -14.80 -23.32
N HIS A 87 -15.32 -14.41 -23.30
CA HIS A 87 -15.80 -13.27 -24.12
C HIS A 87 -17.11 -12.68 -23.56
N ALA A 88 -17.05 -11.87 -22.49
CA ALA A 88 -18.20 -11.04 -22.07
C ALA A 88 -17.85 -9.78 -21.25
N ALA A 89 -16.61 -9.31 -21.19
CA ALA A 89 -16.23 -8.18 -20.32
C ALA A 89 -15.90 -6.85 -21.03
N MET A 90 -15.74 -6.82 -22.36
CA MET A 90 -15.37 -5.60 -23.09
C MET A 90 -16.50 -4.60 -23.42
N PRO A 91 -17.79 -4.96 -23.58
CA PRO A 91 -18.80 -3.97 -23.95
C PRO A 91 -19.29 -3.12 -22.76
N LEU A 92 -19.13 -3.59 -21.52
CA LEU A 92 -19.52 -2.86 -20.30
C LEU A 92 -18.50 -1.80 -19.88
N LEU A 93 -17.21 -2.02 -20.16
CA LEU A 93 -16.14 -1.09 -19.81
C LEU A 93 -16.19 0.20 -20.65
N HIS A 94 -16.52 0.08 -21.94
CA HIS A 94 -16.65 1.23 -22.84
C HIS A 94 -17.88 2.10 -22.54
N LEU A 95 -18.97 1.50 -22.06
CA LEU A 95 -20.19 2.23 -21.70
C LEU A 95 -19.99 3.05 -20.41
N HIS A 96 -19.27 2.50 -19.42
CA HIS A 96 -18.93 3.22 -18.18
C HIS A 96 -17.94 4.37 -18.41
N LEU A 97 -16.97 4.21 -19.31
CA LEU A 97 -16.01 5.26 -19.64
C LEU A 97 -16.68 6.44 -20.37
N CYS A 98 -17.64 6.19 -21.25
CA CYS A 98 -18.41 7.25 -21.91
C CYS A 98 -19.36 7.97 -20.93
N PHE A 99 -19.99 7.26 -19.99
CA PHE A 99 -20.90 7.89 -19.01
C PHE A 99 -20.15 8.80 -18.04
N THR A 100 -18.95 8.39 -17.60
CA THR A 100 -18.12 9.18 -16.68
C THR A 100 -17.52 10.41 -17.35
N SER A 101 -17.18 10.35 -18.64
CA SER A 101 -16.70 11.53 -19.38
C SER A 101 -17.80 12.58 -19.59
N VAL A 102 -19.05 12.17 -19.85
CA VAL A 102 -20.17 13.10 -20.04
C VAL A 102 -20.56 13.79 -18.73
N LEU A 103 -20.55 13.06 -17.60
CA LEU A 103 -20.81 13.64 -16.28
C LEU A 103 -19.72 14.64 -15.84
N CYS A 104 -18.46 14.41 -16.22
CA CYS A 104 -17.35 15.31 -15.92
C CYS A 104 -17.43 16.62 -16.74
N TRP A 105 -17.87 16.54 -18.00
CA TRP A 105 -18.10 17.71 -18.85
C TRP A 105 -19.26 18.59 -18.36
N LEU A 106 -20.36 17.98 -17.89
CA LEU A 106 -21.51 18.74 -17.36
C LEU A 106 -21.20 19.40 -16.00
N ALA A 107 -20.30 18.83 -15.20
CA ALA A 107 -19.87 19.43 -13.94
C ALA A 107 -18.94 20.65 -14.11
N HIS A 108 -18.26 20.76 -15.27
CA HIS A 108 -17.29 21.83 -15.51
C HIS A 108 -17.92 23.16 -15.97
N GLU A 109 -19.17 23.15 -16.43
CA GLU A 109 -19.89 24.34 -16.92
C GLU A 109 -20.67 25.10 -15.81
N SER A 110 -20.64 24.67 -14.55
CA SER A 110 -21.46 25.29 -13.48
C SER A 110 -20.70 25.79 -12.25
N SER A 111 -19.44 26.23 -12.38
CA SER A 111 -18.72 26.86 -11.26
C SER A 111 -18.01 28.15 -11.65
N SER A 112 -18.77 29.24 -11.65
CA SER A 112 -18.24 30.59 -11.47
C SER A 112 -18.87 31.19 -10.22
N LEU A 113 -18.26 30.94 -9.06
CA LEU A 113 -18.52 31.69 -7.83
C LEU A 113 -17.23 32.40 -7.41
N VAL A 114 -17.26 33.72 -7.49
CA VAL A 114 -16.20 34.65 -7.09
C VAL A 114 -16.11 34.65 -5.55
N LEU A 115 -14.94 34.35 -5.00
CA LEU A 115 -14.64 34.55 -3.57
C LEU A 115 -14.01 35.94 -3.38
N PRO A 116 -14.40 36.72 -2.35
CA PRO A 116 -13.67 37.93 -2.00
C PRO A 116 -12.37 37.60 -1.24
N ASN A 117 -11.39 38.46 -1.43
CA ASN A 117 -10.01 38.38 -0.96
C ASN A 117 -9.91 38.36 0.58
N ALA A 118 -9.26 37.34 1.15
CA ALA A 118 -8.99 37.24 2.58
C ALA A 118 -7.63 37.89 2.90
N THR A 119 -7.62 39.20 3.15
CA THR A 119 -6.41 39.87 3.68
C THR A 119 -6.68 40.85 4.82
N GLU A 120 -7.85 40.79 5.47
CA GLU A 120 -8.22 41.74 6.52
C GLU A 120 -8.52 41.10 7.89
N LEU A 121 -7.77 40.06 8.28
CA LEU A 121 -7.90 39.43 9.61
C LEU A 121 -6.58 39.27 10.37
N LEU A 122 -5.52 39.96 9.93
CA LEU A 122 -4.26 40.08 10.66
C LEU A 122 -4.07 41.52 11.13
N SER A 123 -4.79 41.90 12.18
CA SER A 123 -4.43 43.03 13.03
C SER A 123 -4.63 42.61 14.48
N PRO A 124 -3.58 42.64 15.32
CA PRO A 124 -3.71 42.30 16.73
C PRO A 124 -4.38 43.46 17.48
N PRO A 125 -5.36 43.21 18.38
CA PRO A 125 -5.84 44.26 19.26
C PRO A 125 -4.76 44.56 20.31
N SER A 126 -4.48 45.85 20.49
CA SER A 126 -3.64 46.40 21.55
C SER A 126 -4.12 45.92 22.92
N SER A 127 -3.26 45.23 23.67
CA SER A 127 -3.55 44.78 25.02
C SER A 127 -3.43 45.94 26.01
N THR A 128 -4.55 46.32 26.61
CA THR A 128 -4.57 47.13 27.82
C THR A 128 -4.01 46.29 28.97
N ARG A 129 -2.96 46.81 29.59
CA ARG A 129 -2.21 46.17 30.68
C ARG A 129 -2.98 46.34 31.99
N THR A 130 -3.56 45.25 32.49
CA THR A 130 -3.94 45.10 33.90
C THR A 130 -3.51 43.72 34.38
N GLY A 131 -2.82 43.68 35.51
CA GLY A 131 -2.64 42.45 36.29
C GLY A 131 -2.79 42.78 37.77
N PRO A 132 -2.70 41.79 38.68
CA PRO A 132 -3.01 40.36 38.53
C PRO A 132 -4.11 39.93 39.54
N ALA A 133 -4.81 38.81 39.28
CA ALA A 133 -5.61 38.12 40.28
C ALA A 133 -4.98 36.74 40.58
N PRO A 134 -4.73 36.39 41.86
CA PRO A 134 -4.15 35.10 42.23
C PRO A 134 -5.23 34.03 42.35
N GLY A 135 -4.91 32.81 41.93
CA GLY A 135 -5.70 31.63 42.30
C GLY A 135 -6.65 31.10 41.23
N ALA A 136 -6.09 30.57 40.15
CA ALA A 136 -6.72 29.47 39.43
C ALA A 136 -5.60 28.59 38.88
N GLY A 137 -5.30 27.49 39.59
CA GLY A 137 -4.43 26.45 39.08
C GLY A 137 -5.04 25.92 37.79
N MET A 138 -4.48 26.34 36.65
CA MET A 138 -4.82 25.79 35.35
C MET A 138 -4.70 24.27 35.45
N PRO A 139 -5.71 23.47 35.05
CA PRO A 139 -5.58 22.03 35.07
C PRO A 139 -4.37 21.70 34.19
N ARG A 140 -3.30 21.18 34.79
CA ARG A 140 -2.20 20.61 34.03
C ARG A 140 -2.85 19.50 33.21
N SER A 141 -3.18 19.77 31.95
CA SER A 141 -3.52 18.71 31.02
C SER A 141 -2.39 17.71 31.17
N ARG A 142 -2.71 16.49 31.59
CA ARG A 142 -1.70 15.44 31.73
C ARG A 142 -1.07 15.35 30.35
N ARG A 143 0.13 15.92 30.22
CA ARG A 143 0.89 16.00 28.98
C ARG A 143 0.75 14.63 28.33
N ARG A 144 0.17 14.55 27.12
CA ARG A 144 0.28 13.34 26.29
C ARG A 144 1.73 12.92 26.43
N ARG A 145 1.98 11.67 26.85
CA ARG A 145 3.35 11.18 27.05
C ARG A 145 3.99 10.99 25.68
N TYR A 146 4.30 12.11 25.05
CA TYR A 146 5.19 12.20 23.91
C TYR A 146 6.57 11.72 24.37
N LEU A 147 7.26 10.97 23.51
CA LEU A 147 8.64 10.55 23.80
C LEU A 147 9.48 11.80 24.04
N SER A 148 10.21 11.85 25.14
CA SER A 148 11.17 12.94 25.32
C SER A 148 12.35 12.77 24.35
N PRO A 149 13.12 13.82 24.02
CA PRO A 149 14.36 13.67 23.24
C PRO A 149 15.33 12.66 23.87
N ARG A 150 15.36 12.57 25.20
CA ARG A 150 16.14 11.56 25.92
C ARG A 150 15.64 10.14 25.63
N ASP A 151 14.33 9.94 25.61
CA ASP A 151 13.72 8.65 25.29
C ASP A 151 13.95 8.25 23.82
N MET A 152 13.86 9.21 22.89
CA MET A 152 14.16 8.98 21.47
C MET A 152 15.60 8.49 21.29
N ASN A 153 16.57 9.21 21.88
CA ASN A 153 17.98 8.82 21.85
C ASN A 153 18.19 7.45 22.52
N ALA A 154 17.60 7.21 23.69
CA ALA A 154 17.73 5.93 24.38
C ALA A 154 17.19 4.75 23.56
N ILE A 155 16.08 4.93 22.85
CA ILE A 155 15.54 3.92 21.94
C ILE A 155 16.50 3.68 20.76
N LEU A 156 16.96 4.76 20.11
CA LEU A 156 17.83 4.67 18.95
C LEU A 156 19.19 4.04 19.30
N ASP A 157 19.81 4.49 20.38
CA ASP A 157 21.09 3.99 20.88
C ASP A 157 20.98 2.51 21.23
N TYR A 158 19.87 2.09 21.87
CA TYR A 158 19.64 0.68 22.16
C TYR A 158 19.49 -0.17 20.89
N HIS A 159 18.83 0.33 19.85
CA HIS A 159 18.78 -0.36 18.56
C HIS A 159 20.17 -0.53 17.95
N ASN A 160 20.96 0.55 17.89
CA ASN A 160 22.31 0.51 17.35
C ASN A 160 23.25 -0.38 18.19
N GLN A 161 23.09 -0.42 19.51
CA GLN A 161 23.80 -1.34 20.39
C GLN A 161 23.49 -2.80 20.04
N VAL A 162 22.22 -3.16 19.91
CA VAL A 162 21.80 -4.52 19.54
C VAL A 162 22.33 -4.89 18.15
N ARG A 163 22.22 -3.98 17.17
CA ARG A 163 22.72 -4.17 15.79
C ARG A 163 24.22 -4.39 15.72
N ALA A 164 25.00 -3.71 16.56
CA ALA A 164 26.46 -3.85 16.63
C ALA A 164 26.93 -5.19 17.23
N GLN A 165 26.06 -5.87 17.99
CA GLN A 165 26.39 -7.03 18.82
C GLN A 165 25.72 -8.33 18.33
N VAL A 166 25.16 -8.34 17.12
CA VAL A 166 24.50 -9.52 16.58
C VAL A 166 25.47 -10.68 16.41
N SER A 167 24.97 -11.89 16.69
CA SER A 167 25.65 -13.15 16.41
C SER A 167 24.74 -14.01 15.53
N PRO A 168 25.22 -14.52 14.38
CA PRO A 168 26.56 -14.33 13.82
C PRO A 168 26.84 -12.87 13.37
N PRO A 169 28.11 -12.46 13.18
CA PRO A 169 28.43 -11.08 12.78
C PRO A 169 27.83 -10.71 11.42
N ALA A 170 27.41 -9.45 11.29
CA ALA A 170 26.76 -8.91 10.10
C ALA A 170 27.75 -8.12 9.22
N ALA A 171 27.85 -8.50 7.95
CA ALA A 171 28.75 -7.85 6.99
C ALA A 171 28.23 -6.51 6.45
N ASN A 172 26.92 -6.29 6.48
CA ASN A 172 26.25 -5.17 5.80
C ASN A 172 25.29 -4.38 6.71
N MET A 173 25.45 -4.46 8.03
CA MET A 173 24.55 -3.79 8.98
C MET A 173 24.65 -2.27 8.86
N GLU A 174 23.59 -1.58 8.44
CA GLU A 174 23.60 -0.12 8.32
C GLU A 174 23.35 0.56 9.68
N TYR A 175 24.03 1.68 9.93
CA TYR A 175 23.77 2.49 11.13
C TYR A 175 22.37 3.11 11.07
N MET A 176 21.61 2.96 12.16
CA MET A 176 20.23 3.47 12.22
C MET A 176 20.22 4.91 12.72
N VAL A 177 19.44 5.76 12.06
CA VAL A 177 19.20 7.15 12.47
C VAL A 177 17.72 7.41 12.72
N TRP A 178 17.41 8.41 13.54
CA TRP A 178 16.04 8.82 13.79
C TRP A 178 15.42 9.49 12.55
N ASP A 179 14.14 9.25 12.31
CA ASP A 179 13.35 9.84 11.25
C ASP A 179 12.04 10.41 11.80
N GLU A 180 11.94 11.74 11.79
CA GLU A 180 10.78 12.47 12.30
C GLU A 180 9.49 12.20 11.53
N ARG A 181 9.58 11.84 10.23
CA ARG A 181 8.39 11.50 9.43
C ARG A 181 7.84 10.15 9.89
N LEU A 182 8.70 9.16 10.12
CA LEU A 182 8.32 7.87 10.69
C LEU A 182 7.72 8.02 12.09
N ALA A 183 8.31 8.88 12.92
CA ALA A 183 7.82 9.17 14.27
C ALA A 183 6.42 9.79 14.27
N ARG A 184 6.16 10.77 13.38
CA ARG A 184 4.80 11.35 13.22
C ARG A 184 3.76 10.33 12.78
N VAL A 185 4.13 9.42 11.87
CA VAL A 185 3.23 8.32 11.46
C VAL A 185 2.97 7.37 12.63
N ALA A 186 4.00 7.04 13.41
CA ALA A 186 3.87 6.21 14.60
C ALA A 186 2.96 6.87 15.64
N GLU A 187 3.08 8.18 15.84
CA GLU A 187 2.24 8.95 16.76
C GLU A 187 0.77 8.94 16.35
N ALA A 188 0.49 9.21 15.08
CA ALA A 188 -0.86 9.16 14.54
C ALA A 188 -1.50 7.76 14.70
N TRP A 189 -0.71 6.69 14.53
CA TRP A 189 -1.19 5.33 14.71
C TRP A 189 -1.38 4.98 16.19
N ALA A 190 -0.40 5.29 17.05
CA ALA A 190 -0.45 5.04 18.49
C ALA A 190 -1.65 5.71 19.15
N ALA A 191 -2.00 6.94 18.71
CA ALA A 191 -3.15 7.70 19.19
C ALA A 191 -4.50 6.98 19.03
N ARG A 192 -4.60 5.99 18.13
CA ARG A 192 -5.81 5.18 17.94
C ARG A 192 -6.04 4.17 19.07
N CYS A 193 -5.01 3.87 19.88
CA CYS A 193 -5.10 2.92 20.98
C CYS A 193 -5.61 1.52 20.56
N VAL A 194 -5.21 1.07 19.37
CA VAL A 194 -5.52 -0.26 18.82
C VAL A 194 -4.27 -1.13 18.81
N TRP A 195 -4.42 -2.41 19.16
CA TRP A 195 -3.33 -3.39 19.13
C TRP A 195 -3.25 -4.08 17.77
N GLU A 196 -2.97 -3.30 16.73
CA GLU A 196 -2.89 -3.76 15.35
C GLU A 196 -1.82 -2.99 14.59
N HIS A 197 -1.24 -3.61 13.55
CA HIS A 197 -0.29 -2.92 12.68
C HIS A 197 -0.98 -1.94 11.74
N GLY A 198 -0.38 -0.78 11.52
CA GLY A 198 -0.91 0.17 10.54
C GLY A 198 -0.23 1.54 10.47
N PRO A 199 -0.74 2.44 9.62
CA PRO A 199 -1.95 2.26 8.82
C PRO A 199 -1.70 1.32 7.61
N PRO A 200 -2.71 0.53 7.16
CA PRO A 200 -2.51 -0.58 6.21
C PRO A 200 -1.78 -0.19 4.91
N GLN A 201 -2.09 0.99 4.38
CA GLN A 201 -1.50 1.52 3.15
C GLN A 201 0.03 1.72 3.23
N LEU A 202 0.59 1.86 4.43
CA LEU A 202 2.03 2.02 4.65
C LEU A 202 2.74 0.70 4.98
N MET A 203 2.02 -0.32 5.45
CA MET A 203 2.63 -1.58 5.92
C MET A 203 3.31 -2.40 4.82
N LYS A 204 3.07 -2.06 3.55
CA LYS A 204 3.82 -2.59 2.40
C LYS A 204 5.25 -2.02 2.25
N TYR A 205 5.52 -0.84 2.81
CA TYR A 205 6.80 -0.13 2.63
C TYR A 205 7.56 0.11 3.93
N VAL A 206 6.84 0.13 5.05
CA VAL A 206 7.36 0.44 6.39
C VAL A 206 7.22 -0.81 7.28
N GLY A 207 8.30 -1.13 8.00
CA GLY A 207 8.26 -2.11 9.08
C GLY A 207 7.65 -1.49 10.33
N GLN A 208 7.01 -2.29 11.19
CA GLN A 208 6.44 -1.77 12.43
C GLN A 208 6.53 -2.79 13.56
N ASN A 209 7.05 -2.35 14.71
CA ASN A 209 6.97 -3.11 15.96
C ASN A 209 6.02 -2.40 16.93
N LEU A 210 5.25 -3.19 17.66
CA LEU A 210 4.35 -2.73 18.70
C LEU A 210 4.78 -3.32 20.04
N SER A 211 4.66 -2.52 21.10
CA SER A 211 4.84 -3.01 22.47
C SER A 211 3.77 -2.38 23.35
N ILE A 212 3.24 -3.15 24.28
CA ILE A 212 2.20 -2.70 25.19
C ILE A 212 2.56 -3.08 26.62
N HIS A 213 2.32 -2.16 27.54
CA HIS A 213 2.54 -2.37 28.96
C HIS A 213 1.39 -1.78 29.77
N SER A 214 0.93 -2.47 30.82
CA SER A 214 -0.06 -1.94 31.78
C SER A 214 0.64 -1.56 33.09
N GLY A 215 0.15 -0.52 33.76
CA GLY A 215 0.76 -0.04 35.01
C GLY A 215 2.04 0.77 34.81
N ARG A 216 2.97 0.71 35.76
CA ARG A 216 4.22 1.48 35.74
C ARG A 216 5.32 0.66 35.07
N TYR A 217 5.79 1.11 33.90
CA TYR A 217 7.08 0.66 33.34
C TYR A 217 8.21 1.57 33.86
N ARG A 218 9.45 1.06 33.96
CA ARG A 218 10.58 1.83 34.52
C ARG A 218 11.23 2.72 33.46
N SER A 219 11.40 2.20 32.24
CA SER A 219 11.98 2.93 31.10
C SER A 219 11.31 2.52 29.79
N VAL A 220 11.22 3.44 28.83
CA VAL A 220 10.76 3.10 27.47
C VAL A 220 11.64 2.03 26.81
N VAL A 221 12.92 1.97 27.21
CA VAL A 221 13.87 0.96 26.74
C VAL A 221 13.43 -0.45 27.15
N ASP A 222 12.71 -0.62 28.27
CA ASP A 222 12.22 -1.94 28.67
C ASP A 222 11.21 -2.50 27.66
N MET A 223 10.41 -1.62 27.03
CA MET A 223 9.44 -2.01 26.00
C MET A 223 10.11 -2.44 24.68
N VAL A 224 11.30 -1.91 24.39
CA VAL A 224 12.11 -2.27 23.21
C VAL A 224 12.99 -3.48 23.52
N ARG A 225 13.44 -3.60 24.78
CA ARG A 225 14.22 -4.75 25.25
C ARG A 225 13.44 -6.06 25.15
N SER A 226 12.11 -6.03 25.35
CA SER A 226 11.28 -7.23 25.16
C SER A 226 11.35 -7.76 23.71
N TRP A 227 11.44 -6.88 22.71
CA TRP A 227 11.66 -7.30 21.33
C TRP A 227 13.04 -7.92 21.14
N HIS A 228 14.09 -7.33 21.72
CA HIS A 228 15.44 -7.89 21.66
C HIS A 228 15.52 -9.29 22.30
N HIS A 229 14.82 -9.53 23.41
CA HIS A 229 14.82 -10.83 24.10
C HIS A 229 14.33 -11.99 23.22
N GLU A 230 13.56 -11.73 22.16
CA GLU A 230 13.19 -12.77 21.19
C GLU A 230 14.40 -13.41 20.49
N GLN A 231 15.57 -12.77 20.53
CA GLN A 231 16.84 -13.35 20.08
C GLN A 231 17.10 -14.73 20.69
N GLN A 232 16.71 -14.95 21.95
CA GLN A 232 16.90 -16.23 22.65
C GLN A 232 16.15 -17.39 21.99
N HIS A 233 15.13 -17.08 21.20
CA HIS A 233 14.31 -18.04 20.49
C HIS A 233 14.58 -18.09 18.98
N TYR A 234 15.36 -17.14 18.47
CA TYR A 234 15.66 -16.99 17.06
C TYR A 234 16.97 -17.68 16.69
N SER A 235 16.92 -18.50 15.64
CA SER A 235 18.12 -19.12 15.07
C SER A 235 18.41 -18.52 13.70
N PHE A 236 19.57 -17.89 13.55
CA PHE A 236 19.97 -17.30 12.27
C PHE A 236 20.12 -18.40 11.20
N PRO A 237 19.55 -18.25 9.99
CA PRO A 237 19.64 -19.25 8.94
C PRO A 237 21.08 -19.36 8.43
N HIS A 238 21.62 -20.57 8.34
CA HIS A 238 22.95 -20.75 7.76
C HIS A 238 22.90 -20.41 6.26
N PRO A 239 23.93 -19.78 5.66
CA PRO A 239 23.91 -19.40 4.25
C PRO A 239 23.58 -20.55 3.28
N ARG A 240 23.98 -21.78 3.62
CA ARG A 240 23.67 -23.00 2.85
C ARG A 240 22.18 -23.38 2.83
N GLU A 241 21.41 -22.92 3.81
CA GLU A 241 19.96 -23.17 3.89
C GLU A 241 19.16 -22.13 3.09
N CYS A 242 19.79 -21.03 2.68
CA CYS A 242 19.17 -19.97 1.90
C CYS A 242 19.25 -20.25 0.40
N ASN A 243 18.42 -21.17 -0.12
CA ASN A 243 18.34 -21.46 -1.55
C ASN A 243 16.95 -21.99 -1.97
N PRO A 244 16.15 -21.24 -2.77
CA PRO A 244 16.31 -19.83 -3.15
C PRO A 244 15.87 -18.85 -2.03
N ARG A 245 15.30 -19.38 -0.94
CA ARG A 245 14.77 -18.64 0.20
C ARG A 245 15.39 -19.16 1.49
N CYS A 246 15.59 -18.27 2.46
CA CYS A 246 16.00 -18.63 3.81
C CYS A 246 14.83 -19.15 4.65
N PRO A 247 15.03 -20.19 5.47
CA PRO A 247 14.04 -20.61 6.45
C PRO A 247 13.92 -19.58 7.59
N SER A 248 12.70 -19.35 8.07
CA SER A 248 12.47 -18.64 9.32
C SER A 248 12.49 -19.64 10.48
N LYS A 249 13.45 -19.51 11.39
CA LYS A 249 13.60 -20.40 12.55
C LYS A 249 13.35 -19.62 13.83
N CYS A 250 12.14 -19.78 14.37
CA CYS A 250 11.73 -19.22 15.64
C CYS A 250 11.15 -20.33 16.50
N SER A 251 11.72 -20.55 17.69
CA SER A 251 11.23 -21.53 18.66
C SER A 251 10.21 -20.95 19.65
N GLY A 252 10.11 -19.62 19.70
CA GLY A 252 9.16 -18.88 20.52
C GLY A 252 7.88 -18.57 19.75
N SER A 253 6.92 -17.91 20.41
CA SER A 253 5.68 -17.47 19.77
C SER A 253 5.91 -16.39 18.71
N VAL A 254 6.92 -15.53 18.93
CA VAL A 254 7.27 -14.41 18.04
C VAL A 254 8.78 -14.19 18.06
N CYS A 255 9.38 -14.01 16.88
CA CYS A 255 10.76 -13.53 16.72
C CYS A 255 10.86 -12.34 15.75
N SER A 256 9.74 -11.92 15.16
CA SER A 256 9.70 -10.93 14.10
C SER A 256 10.05 -9.52 14.59
N HIS A 257 9.88 -9.22 15.89
CA HIS A 257 10.28 -7.94 16.41
C HIS A 257 11.79 -7.84 16.50
N TYR A 258 12.47 -8.88 17.01
CA TYR A 258 13.94 -8.95 17.01
C TYR A 258 14.50 -8.85 15.59
N THR A 259 14.01 -9.66 14.65
CA THR A 259 14.54 -9.65 13.28
C THR A 259 14.35 -8.30 12.59
N GLN A 260 13.28 -7.55 12.91
CA GLN A 260 13.10 -6.17 12.43
C GLN A 260 14.11 -5.21 13.06
N MET A 261 14.42 -5.33 14.35
CA MET A 261 15.43 -4.49 15.01
C MET A 261 16.81 -4.65 14.36
N VAL A 262 17.16 -5.88 13.98
CA VAL A 262 18.45 -6.23 13.39
C VAL A 262 18.43 -6.33 11.86
N TRP A 263 17.41 -5.77 11.20
CA TRP A 263 17.35 -5.81 9.74
C TRP A 263 18.38 -4.85 9.12
N ALA A 264 19.33 -5.37 8.34
CA ALA A 264 20.51 -4.64 7.88
C ALA A 264 20.17 -3.32 7.18
N SER A 265 19.20 -3.34 6.26
CA SER A 265 18.81 -2.16 5.46
C SER A 265 17.79 -1.24 6.12
N SER A 266 17.26 -1.61 7.29
CA SER A 266 16.39 -0.72 8.07
C SER A 266 17.27 0.30 8.82
N ASN A 267 17.61 1.40 8.15
CA ASN A 267 18.50 2.44 8.67
C ASN A 267 17.77 3.70 9.19
N ARG A 268 16.43 3.73 9.15
CA ARG A 268 15.59 4.80 9.70
C ARG A 268 14.63 4.23 10.74
N LEU A 269 14.51 4.93 11.88
CA LEU A 269 13.58 4.59 12.95
C LEU A 269 12.79 5.82 13.39
N GLY A 270 11.50 5.66 13.62
CA GLY A 270 10.70 6.68 14.30
C GLY A 270 9.64 6.02 15.16
N CYS A 271 9.55 6.44 16.43
CA CYS A 271 8.64 5.84 17.39
C CYS A 271 7.71 6.87 18.03
N ALA A 272 6.64 6.40 18.63
CA ALA A 272 5.75 7.18 19.47
C ALA A 272 5.13 6.35 20.58
N LEU A 273 4.84 7.01 21.69
CA LEU A 273 4.25 6.41 22.88
C LEU A 273 2.87 7.03 23.13
N GLN A 274 1.86 6.21 23.35
CA GLN A 274 0.50 6.66 23.67
C GLN A 274 0.02 6.00 24.95
N ALA A 275 -0.47 6.82 25.88
CA ALA A 275 -1.23 6.33 27.03
C ALA A 275 -2.70 6.12 26.62
N CYS A 276 -3.20 4.91 26.83
CA CYS A 276 -4.52 4.47 26.42
C CYS A 276 -5.35 4.07 27.64
N SER A 277 -6.60 4.52 27.69
CA SER A 277 -7.51 4.13 28.77
C SER A 277 -7.79 2.62 28.75
N ASN A 278 -8.07 2.08 27.56
CA ASN A 278 -8.29 0.66 27.30
C ASN A 278 -7.65 0.32 25.96
N VAL A 279 -7.04 -0.87 25.86
CA VAL A 279 -6.60 -1.47 24.59
C VAL A 279 -7.04 -2.93 24.60
N HIS A 280 -7.65 -3.40 23.52
CA HIS A 280 -8.05 -4.80 23.39
C HIS A 280 -6.89 -5.58 22.74
N VAL A 281 -6.42 -6.60 23.42
CA VAL A 281 -5.27 -7.43 23.01
C VAL A 281 -5.69 -8.89 23.15
N TRP A 282 -5.79 -9.61 22.03
CA TRP A 282 -6.11 -11.04 21.99
C TRP A 282 -7.31 -11.44 22.88
N GLY A 283 -8.42 -10.71 22.77
CA GLY A 283 -9.64 -10.96 23.54
C GLY A 283 -9.65 -10.43 24.97
N SER A 284 -8.54 -9.87 25.47
CA SER A 284 -8.43 -9.28 26.81
C SER A 284 -8.33 -7.75 26.76
N THR A 285 -8.94 -7.07 27.73
CA THR A 285 -8.85 -5.60 27.84
C THR A 285 -7.74 -5.17 28.78
N TRP A 286 -6.74 -4.48 28.23
CA TRP A 286 -5.64 -3.87 28.98
C TRP A 286 -6.02 -2.46 29.40
N ARG A 287 -6.30 -2.27 30.69
CA ARG A 287 -6.66 -0.97 31.25
C ARG A 287 -5.42 -0.13 31.55
N ARG A 288 -5.50 1.18 31.32
CA ARG A 288 -4.44 2.17 31.55
C ARG A 288 -3.12 1.73 30.92
N ALA A 289 -3.22 1.20 29.70
CA ALA A 289 -2.10 0.68 28.95
C ALA A 289 -1.27 1.82 28.34
N VAL A 290 -0.03 1.49 28.03
CA VAL A 290 0.88 2.33 27.28
C VAL A 290 1.28 1.55 26.04
N LEU A 291 0.99 2.11 24.87
CA LEU A 291 1.30 1.55 23.57
C LEU A 291 2.51 2.28 23.00
N LEU A 292 3.58 1.54 22.70
CA LEU A 292 4.73 1.99 21.92
C LEU A 292 4.58 1.48 20.50
N VAL A 293 4.67 2.39 19.53
CA VAL A 293 4.71 2.08 18.10
C VAL A 293 6.05 2.55 17.57
N CYS A 294 6.80 1.68 16.91
CA CYS A 294 8.05 2.02 16.23
C CYS A 294 7.97 1.61 14.76
N ASN A 295 8.23 2.57 13.87
CA ASN A 295 8.26 2.39 12.42
C ASN A 295 9.70 2.34 11.91
N TYR A 296 9.96 1.46 10.96
CA TYR A 296 11.28 1.19 10.38
C TYR A 296 11.25 1.41 8.87
N ALA A 297 12.24 2.11 8.34
CA ALA A 297 12.48 2.17 6.90
C ALA A 297 13.94 1.86 6.57
N ILE A 298 14.22 1.10 5.50
CA ILE A 298 13.25 0.38 4.66
C ILE A 298 12.64 -0.80 5.45
N LYS A 299 11.41 -1.23 5.13
CA LYS A 299 10.77 -2.41 5.73
C LYS A 299 11.70 -3.63 5.74
N GLY A 300 11.74 -4.32 6.89
CA GLY A 300 12.41 -5.60 7.04
C GLY A 300 11.43 -6.79 7.02
N ASN A 301 11.91 -7.95 7.46
CA ASN A 301 11.16 -9.20 7.55
C ASN A 301 10.56 -9.65 6.20
N TRP A 302 11.35 -9.53 5.13
CA TRP A 302 10.97 -10.07 3.82
C TRP A 302 10.91 -11.59 3.86
N ILE A 303 9.85 -12.16 3.31
CA ILE A 303 9.61 -13.60 3.32
C ILE A 303 10.73 -14.29 2.52
N GLY A 304 11.43 -15.21 3.16
CA GLY A 304 12.53 -15.94 2.54
C GLY A 304 13.87 -15.20 2.57
N GLU A 305 14.01 -14.11 3.32
CA GLU A 305 15.27 -13.40 3.49
C GLU A 305 15.77 -13.48 4.94
N ALA A 306 17.10 -13.49 5.10
CA ALA A 306 17.74 -13.35 6.41
C ALA A 306 17.83 -11.86 6.81
N PRO A 307 17.85 -11.52 8.11
CA PRO A 307 17.88 -10.12 8.55
C PRO A 307 19.10 -9.33 8.08
N TYR A 308 20.23 -10.00 7.87
CA TYR A 308 21.47 -9.40 7.41
C TYR A 308 22.33 -10.45 6.69
N LYS A 309 23.40 -10.01 6.04
CA LYS A 309 24.40 -10.91 5.44
C LYS A 309 25.41 -11.31 6.50
N MET A 310 25.57 -12.61 6.74
CA MET A 310 26.61 -13.13 7.60
C MET A 310 28.01 -12.82 7.02
N GLY A 311 28.93 -12.33 7.86
CA GLY A 311 30.33 -12.13 7.47
C GLY A 311 31.06 -11.15 8.39
N ARG A 312 32.33 -10.84 8.07
CA ARG A 312 33.12 -9.89 8.84
C ARG A 312 32.39 -8.53 8.87
N PRO A 313 32.27 -7.88 10.04
CA PRO A 313 31.65 -6.56 10.13
C PRO A 313 32.14 -5.59 9.07
N CYS A 314 31.19 -4.89 8.45
CA CYS A 314 31.41 -3.91 7.40
C CYS A 314 32.04 -4.43 6.08
N SER A 315 32.24 -5.74 5.91
CA SER A 315 32.87 -6.28 4.68
C SER A 315 31.95 -6.26 3.45
N ALA A 316 30.67 -5.92 3.61
CA ALA A 316 29.69 -5.84 2.54
C ALA A 316 28.80 -4.59 2.68
N CYS A 317 29.36 -3.49 3.19
CA CYS A 317 28.63 -2.22 3.25
C CYS A 317 28.25 -1.73 1.84
N PRO A 318 27.05 -1.17 1.66
CA PRO A 318 26.67 -0.56 0.39
C PRO A 318 27.66 0.54 -0.02
N PRO A 319 27.96 0.72 -1.32
CA PRO A 319 28.92 1.73 -1.78
C PRO A 319 28.63 3.16 -1.31
N ALA A 320 27.36 3.48 -1.08
CA ALA A 320 26.91 4.78 -0.55
C ALA A 320 27.54 5.17 0.80
N TYR A 321 28.04 4.20 1.57
CA TYR A 321 28.67 4.42 2.87
C TYR A 321 30.18 4.74 2.78
N GLY A 322 30.77 4.72 1.58
CA GLY A 322 32.18 5.10 1.38
C GLY A 322 33.20 4.23 2.13
N GLY A 323 32.81 3.02 2.54
CA GLY A 323 33.68 2.06 3.24
C GLY A 323 33.94 2.40 4.72
N VAL A 324 33.29 3.41 5.29
CA VAL A 324 33.49 3.77 6.70
C VAL A 324 32.73 2.80 7.61
N CYS A 325 33.45 2.24 8.57
CA CYS A 325 32.94 1.29 9.55
C CYS A 325 33.04 1.88 10.95
N SER A 326 31.93 1.88 11.70
CA SER A 326 31.89 2.33 13.09
C SER A 326 31.08 1.34 13.90
N ASN A 327 31.63 0.85 15.02
CA ASN A 327 30.98 -0.11 15.92
C ASN A 327 30.30 -1.28 15.17
N ASN A 328 31.03 -1.93 14.26
CA ASN A 328 30.56 -3.05 13.42
C ASN A 328 29.43 -2.71 12.43
N MET A 329 29.14 -1.43 12.18
CA MET A 329 28.08 -0.97 11.28
C MET A 329 28.62 -0.07 10.16
N CYS A 330 27.95 -0.12 9.01
CA CYS A 330 28.13 0.76 7.88
C CYS A 330 27.65 2.16 8.26
N PHE A 331 28.58 3.10 8.27
CA PHE A 331 28.32 4.47 8.72
C PHE A 331 28.72 5.44 7.63
N THR A 332 27.84 6.35 7.25
CA THR A 332 28.24 7.47 6.39
C THR A 332 28.92 8.43 7.34
N GLY A 333 30.27 8.41 7.37
CA GLY A 333 31.05 9.39 8.11
C GLY A 333 30.44 10.75 7.86
N LEU A 334 29.81 11.36 8.87
CA LEU A 334 29.16 12.66 8.72
C LEU A 334 30.24 13.61 8.21
N LYS A 335 30.17 13.99 6.93
CA LYS A 335 30.71 15.28 6.52
C LYS A 335 29.79 16.29 7.21
N SER A 336 30.13 16.60 8.45
CA SER A 336 29.56 17.69 9.24
C SER A 336 29.38 18.88 8.30
N ASN A 337 28.14 19.14 7.87
CA ASN A 337 27.62 20.39 7.28
C ASN A 337 26.25 20.25 6.63
N GLN A 338 25.64 19.07 6.53
CA GLN A 338 24.21 18.96 6.13
C GLN A 338 23.47 17.91 6.95
N VAL A 339 23.30 18.18 8.25
CA VAL A 339 22.07 17.76 8.93
C VAL A 339 21.14 18.96 8.86
N SER A 340 20.50 19.14 7.71
CA SER A 340 19.45 20.14 7.57
C SER A 340 18.25 19.66 8.36
N TRP A 341 18.17 20.10 9.61
CA TRP A 341 16.92 20.18 10.34
C TRP A 341 16.06 21.24 9.64
N PHE A 342 15.07 20.80 8.87
CA PHE A 342 13.93 21.62 8.45
C PHE A 342 12.65 20.79 8.53
#